data_AF-A0AAN8IGJ1-F1
#
_entry.id   AF-A0AAN8IGJ1-F1
#
_cell.length_a   1.000
_cell.length_b   1.000
_cell.length_c   1.000
_cell.angle_alpha   90.00
_cell.angle_beta   90.00
_cell.angle_gamma   90.00
#
_symmetry.space_group_name_H-M   'P 1'
#
loop_
_entity.id
_entity.type
_entity.pdbx_description
1 polymer ?
#
loop_
_entity_poly.entity_id
_entity_poly.type
_entity_poly.pdbx_seq_one_letter_code
_entity_poly.pdbx_strand_id
1 'polypeptide(L)'
;FPTRFPPYPCIVLNAQIDLYLTYTDSTGTEIDTVIHVLPTSPVDEDQSSCGTVVFIQNQAISSQILHINLDHVRWNVRFAFTTDSRLNAVDEFALYQVNVTANYPATKALFTNAPDSVYHYFQPVDLKNVPAVADSIYAHLNKSLSCTAAQKFIINSDPKKGPLAS
;
A
#
# COMPACT_ATOMS: atom_id res chain seq x y z
N PHE A 1 15.14 -24.60 -4.50
CA PHE A 1 14.21 -24.17 -3.46
C PHE A 1 14.99 -23.47 -2.36
N PRO A 2 14.92 -22.14 -2.20
CA PRO A 2 15.48 -21.53 -1.00
C PRO A 2 14.44 -21.65 0.12
N THR A 3 14.58 -22.70 0.90
CA THR A 3 13.96 -22.86 2.22
C THR A 3 14.80 -22.11 3.25
N ARG A 4 14.35 -20.94 3.68
CA ARG A 4 14.50 -20.40 5.04
C ARG A 4 14.06 -18.93 5.04
N PHE A 5 12.82 -18.71 5.46
CA PHE A 5 12.49 -17.46 6.13
C PHE A 5 13.47 -17.26 7.29
N PRO A 6 13.92 -16.02 7.58
CA PRO A 6 14.62 -15.75 8.82
C PRO A 6 13.77 -16.28 10.00
N PRO A 7 14.39 -16.76 11.09
CA PRO A 7 13.65 -17.35 12.22
C PRO A 7 12.69 -16.37 12.93
N TYR A 8 12.67 -15.11 12.50
CA TYR A 8 11.86 -14.03 13.04
C TYR A 8 11.24 -13.20 11.89
N PRO A 9 10.01 -12.70 12.06
CA PRO A 9 9.39 -11.82 11.07
C PRO A 9 10.19 -10.51 10.95
N CYS A 10 10.37 -10.02 9.72
CA CYS A 10 10.97 -8.71 9.46
C CYS A 10 9.97 -7.56 9.57
N ILE A 11 8.68 -7.84 9.34
CA ILE A 11 7.58 -6.90 9.47
C ILE A 11 6.52 -7.55 10.36
N VAL A 12 6.07 -6.81 11.37
CA VAL A 12 4.91 -7.18 12.20
C VAL A 12 3.96 -5.99 12.19
N LEU A 13 2.74 -6.19 11.70
CA LEU A 13 1.71 -5.16 11.61
C LEU A 13 0.45 -5.64 12.31
N ASN A 14 -0.05 -4.85 13.25
CA ASN A 14 -1.37 -5.00 13.84
C ASN A 14 -2.07 -3.64 13.76
N ALA A 15 -3.02 -3.52 12.84
CA ALA A 15 -3.73 -2.28 12.57
C ALA A 15 -5.13 -2.55 12.03
N GLN A 16 -6.06 -1.63 12.32
CA GLN A 16 -7.31 -1.52 11.59
C GLN A 16 -7.05 -0.63 10.37
N ILE A 17 -7.32 -1.15 9.17
CA ILE A 17 -7.03 -0.45 7.92
C ILE A 17 -8.30 -0.40 7.08
N ASP A 18 -8.71 0.82 6.74
CA ASP A 18 -9.85 1.09 5.88
C ASP A 18 -9.38 1.82 4.62
N LEU A 19 -9.74 1.30 3.44
CA LEU A 19 -9.46 1.89 2.15
C LEU A 19 -10.67 2.70 1.70
N TYR A 20 -10.53 4.02 1.65
CA TYR A 20 -11.55 4.94 1.13
C TYR A 20 -11.28 5.15 -0.36
N LEU A 21 -12.24 4.73 -1.20
CA LEU A 21 -12.06 4.69 -2.64
C LEU A 21 -13.18 5.46 -3.32
N THR A 22 -12.79 6.21 -4.33
CA THR A 22 -13.70 6.81 -5.29
C THR A 22 -13.39 6.20 -6.66
N TYR A 23 -14.42 5.71 -7.35
CA TYR A 23 -14.30 5.22 -8.72
C TYR A 23 -15.40 5.79 -9.61
N THR A 24 -15.12 5.97 -10.89
CA THR A 24 -16.13 6.35 -11.89
C THR A 24 -16.74 5.08 -12.47
N ASP A 25 -18.06 4.94 -12.36
CA ASP A 25 -18.79 3.81 -12.92
C ASP A 25 -18.93 3.91 -14.45
N SER A 26 -19.50 2.89 -15.08
CA SER A 26 -19.69 2.84 -16.54
C SER A 26 -20.64 3.91 -17.08
N THR A 27 -21.38 4.62 -16.22
CA THR A 27 -22.27 5.73 -16.59
C THR A 27 -21.59 7.09 -16.49
N GLY A 28 -20.36 7.14 -15.97
CA GLY A 28 -19.64 8.38 -15.70
C GLY A 28 -19.92 8.96 -14.31
N THR A 29 -20.60 8.22 -13.43
CA THR A 29 -20.93 8.66 -12.07
C THR A 29 -19.81 8.29 -11.10
N GLU A 30 -19.39 9.22 -10.26
CA GLU A 30 -18.45 8.94 -9.17
C GLU A 30 -19.16 8.23 -8.01
N ILE A 31 -18.57 7.12 -7.56
CA ILE A 31 -19.07 6.30 -6.46
C ILE A 31 -18.00 6.23 -5.39
N ASP A 32 -18.38 6.62 -4.17
CA ASP A 32 -17.55 6.48 -2.97
C ASP A 32 -17.87 5.18 -2.25
N THR A 33 -16.83 4.46 -1.84
CA THR A 33 -16.94 3.19 -1.13
C THR A 33 -15.79 3.01 -0.14
N VAL A 34 -16.02 2.15 0.84
CA VAL A 34 -15.03 1.80 1.86
C VAL A 34 -14.79 0.30 1.82
N ILE A 35 -13.54 -0.09 1.72
CA ILE A 35 -13.10 -1.48 1.74
C ILE A 35 -12.25 -1.71 2.98
N HIS A 36 -12.70 -2.66 3.81
CA HIS A 36 -12.03 -3.01 5.05
C HIS A 36 -10.95 -4.07 4.78
N VAL A 37 -9.73 -3.83 5.25
CA VAL A 37 -8.72 -4.89 5.30
C VAL A 37 -9.06 -5.77 6.50
N LEU A 38 -9.64 -6.93 6.23
CA LEU A 38 -10.07 -7.84 7.29
C LEU A 38 -8.86 -8.35 8.08
N PRO A 39 -8.95 -8.54 9.41
CA PRO A 39 -7.85 -9.10 10.21
C PRO A 39 -7.40 -10.50 9.76
N THR A 40 -8.24 -11.22 9.03
CA THR A 40 -7.97 -12.55 8.47
C THR A 40 -7.39 -12.50 7.05
N SER A 41 -7.14 -11.32 6.50
CA SER A 41 -6.58 -11.16 5.15
C SER A 41 -5.17 -11.72 5.12
N PRO A 42 -4.86 -12.69 4.25
CA PRO A 42 -3.56 -13.35 4.26
C PRO A 42 -2.47 -12.43 3.70
N VAL A 43 -1.27 -12.58 4.25
CA VAL A 43 -0.05 -12.03 3.65
C VAL A 43 0.29 -12.85 2.42
N ASP A 44 0.55 -12.17 1.30
CA ASP A 44 1.12 -12.79 0.11
C ASP A 44 2.63 -12.93 0.30
N GLU A 45 3.08 -14.11 0.69
CA GLU A 45 4.49 -14.38 0.97
C GLU A 45 5.37 -14.32 -0.29
N ASP A 46 4.81 -14.60 -1.47
CA ASP A 46 5.54 -14.57 -2.74
C ASP A 46 5.78 -13.14 -3.25
N GLN A 47 4.91 -12.20 -2.88
CA GLN A 47 5.01 -10.78 -3.23
C GLN A 47 5.55 -9.90 -2.10
N SER A 48 5.66 -10.44 -0.89
CA SER A 48 6.28 -9.78 0.26
C SER A 48 7.78 -10.02 0.29
N SER A 49 8.52 -9.14 0.97
CA SER A 49 9.98 -9.28 1.07
C SER A 49 10.54 -8.57 2.30
N CYS A 50 11.45 -9.24 3.01
CA CYS A 50 12.25 -8.65 4.08
C CYS A 50 13.41 -7.77 3.59
N GLY A 51 13.63 -7.72 2.28
CA GLY A 51 14.70 -6.94 1.68
C GLY A 51 14.65 -7.02 0.17
N THR A 52 14.41 -5.89 -0.47
CA THR A 52 14.44 -5.74 -1.92
C THR A 52 14.91 -4.33 -2.28
N VAL A 53 15.11 -4.08 -3.56
CA VAL A 53 15.41 -2.75 -4.08
C VAL A 53 14.23 -2.27 -4.91
N VAL A 54 13.70 -1.11 -4.56
CA VAL A 54 12.68 -0.40 -5.34
C VAL A 54 13.31 0.83 -5.96
N PHE A 55 13.16 1.02 -7.27
CA PHE A 55 13.66 2.20 -7.96
C PHE A 55 12.63 3.32 -7.90
N ILE A 56 13.01 4.45 -7.30
CA ILE A 56 12.20 5.67 -7.22
C ILE A 56 12.99 6.79 -7.88
N GLN A 57 12.43 7.41 -8.93
CA GLN A 57 13.13 8.47 -9.68
C GLN A 57 14.56 8.05 -10.12
N ASN A 58 14.71 6.80 -10.60
CA ASN A 58 15.97 6.14 -10.96
C ASN A 58 16.97 5.95 -9.82
N GLN A 59 16.55 6.13 -8.57
CA GLN A 59 17.37 5.88 -7.40
C GLN A 59 16.96 4.56 -6.74
N ALA A 60 17.95 3.72 -6.45
CA ALA A 60 17.73 2.48 -5.70
C ALA A 60 17.43 2.81 -4.24
N ILE A 61 16.25 2.41 -3.76
CA ILE A 61 15.83 2.49 -2.36
C ILE A 61 15.78 1.06 -1.81
N SER A 62 16.46 0.82 -0.70
CA SER A 62 16.34 -0.45 0.01
C SER A 62 15.01 -0.50 0.74
N SER A 63 14.23 -1.55 0.51
CA SER A 63 12.85 -1.63 0.98
C SER A 63 12.50 -2.98 1.57
N GLN A 64 11.59 -2.97 2.53
CA GLN A 64 10.84 -4.15 2.97
C GLN A 64 9.40 -4.01 2.52
N ILE A 65 8.83 -5.07 1.97
CA ILE A 65 7.51 -5.06 1.34
C ILE A 65 6.57 -5.99 2.09
N LEU A 66 5.41 -5.47 2.48
CA LEU A 66 4.30 -6.26 2.98
C LEU A 66 3.16 -6.19 1.96
N HIS A 67 2.79 -7.34 1.40
CA HIS A 67 1.68 -7.49 0.47
C HIS A 67 0.57 -8.28 1.15
N ILE A 68 -0.65 -7.71 1.18
CA ILE A 68 -1.82 -8.34 1.82
C ILE A 68 -2.91 -8.54 0.76
N ASN A 69 -3.37 -9.78 0.63
CA ASN A 69 -4.46 -10.15 -0.27
C ASN A 69 -5.81 -9.94 0.42
N LEU A 70 -6.72 -9.24 -0.25
CA LEU A 70 -8.07 -8.96 0.23
C LEU A 70 -9.04 -9.92 -0.47
N ASP A 71 -8.98 -11.21 -0.16
CA ASP A 71 -9.67 -12.27 -0.91
C ASP A 71 -11.19 -12.05 -1.05
N HIS A 72 -11.82 -11.50 -0.02
CA HIS A 72 -13.25 -11.16 0.00
C HIS A 72 -13.64 -10.17 -1.11
N VAL A 73 -12.70 -9.37 -1.60
CA VAL A 73 -12.84 -8.47 -2.75
C VAL A 73 -11.82 -8.77 -3.85
N ARG A 74 -11.03 -9.84 -3.79
CA ARG A 74 -10.00 -10.18 -4.79
C ARG A 74 -9.06 -9.01 -5.16
N TRP A 75 -8.77 -8.14 -4.20
CA TRP A 75 -7.87 -7.00 -4.35
C TRP A 75 -6.59 -7.25 -3.54
N ASN A 76 -5.64 -6.33 -3.59
CA ASN A 76 -4.52 -6.33 -2.66
C ASN A 76 -4.10 -4.93 -2.24
N VAL A 77 -3.41 -4.86 -1.10
CA VAL A 77 -2.71 -3.68 -0.63
C VAL A 77 -1.25 -4.02 -0.38
N ARG A 78 -0.35 -3.14 -0.82
CA ARG A 78 1.09 -3.26 -0.68
C ARG A 78 1.65 -2.08 0.10
N PHE A 79 2.36 -2.36 1.17
CA PHE A 79 3.10 -1.40 1.98
C PHE A 79 4.59 -1.55 1.71
N ALA A 80 5.30 -0.43 1.56
CA ALA A 80 6.75 -0.42 1.41
C ALA A 80 7.39 0.41 2.52
N PHE A 81 8.25 -0.23 3.28
CA PHE A 81 9.02 0.38 4.37
C PHE A 81 10.47 0.54 3.95
N THR A 82 11.15 1.55 4.50
CA THR A 82 12.57 1.79 4.25
C THR A 82 13.28 2.30 5.49
N THR A 83 14.60 2.24 5.48
CA THR A 83 15.51 2.94 6.41
C THR A 83 16.39 3.94 5.66
N ASP A 84 15.96 4.35 4.45
CA ASP A 84 16.72 5.26 3.60
C ASP A 84 16.54 6.70 4.04
N SER A 85 17.65 7.40 4.29
CA SER A 85 17.65 8.79 4.77
C SER A 85 17.01 9.77 3.80
N ARG A 86 16.93 9.45 2.50
CA ARG A 86 16.26 10.30 1.49
C ARG A 86 14.74 10.34 1.66
N LEU A 87 14.19 9.42 2.46
CA LEU A 87 12.78 9.33 2.82
C LEU A 87 12.58 9.63 4.31
N ASN A 88 13.44 10.49 4.87
CA ASN A 88 13.46 10.92 6.28
C ASN A 88 13.70 9.80 7.30
N ALA A 89 14.07 8.58 6.89
CA ALA A 89 14.24 7.44 7.79
C ALA A 89 15.69 7.30 8.31
N VAL A 90 16.21 8.32 9.01
CA VAL A 90 17.57 8.28 9.60
C VAL A 90 17.51 7.59 10.97
N ASP A 91 18.19 6.45 11.14
CA ASP A 91 18.12 5.60 12.34
C ASP A 91 16.69 5.16 12.71
N GLU A 92 15.82 5.15 11.70
CA GLU A 92 14.40 4.86 11.77
C GLU A 92 13.99 3.90 10.65
N PHE A 93 12.83 3.29 10.77
CA PHE A 93 12.08 2.81 9.62
C PHE A 93 10.90 3.74 9.36
N ALA A 94 10.52 3.91 8.10
CA ALA A 94 9.33 4.66 7.69
C ALA A 94 8.55 3.91 6.62
N LEU A 95 7.21 3.96 6.68
CA LEU A 95 6.32 3.57 5.58
C LEU A 95 6.31 4.69 4.55
N TYR A 96 6.90 4.47 3.39
CA TYR A 96 7.05 5.54 2.39
C TYR A 96 6.10 5.40 1.20
N GLN A 97 5.46 4.25 1.03
CA GLN A 97 4.54 4.00 -0.08
C GLN A 97 3.48 2.97 0.28
N VAL A 98 2.24 3.29 -0.09
CA VAL A 98 1.10 2.38 -0.08
C VAL A 98 0.52 2.30 -1.49
N ASN A 99 0.33 1.09 -2.02
CA ASN A 99 -0.32 0.87 -3.31
C ASN A 99 -1.49 -0.11 -3.15
N VAL A 100 -2.55 0.08 -3.94
CA VAL A 100 -3.72 -0.80 -3.94
C VAL A 100 -3.97 -1.28 -5.37
N THR A 101 -4.17 -2.58 -5.54
CA THR A 101 -4.63 -3.15 -6.81
C THR A 101 -6.09 -3.59 -6.67
N ALA A 102 -6.97 -2.91 -7.40
CA ALA A 102 -8.39 -3.18 -7.44
C ALA A 102 -8.77 -3.99 -8.68
N ASN A 103 -9.23 -5.22 -8.49
CA ASN A 103 -9.71 -6.09 -9.55
C ASN A 103 -11.25 -5.98 -9.68
N TYR A 104 -11.71 -4.88 -10.30
CA TYR A 104 -13.14 -4.64 -10.54
C TYR A 104 -13.82 -5.75 -11.38
N PRO A 105 -13.21 -6.31 -12.45
CA PRO A 105 -13.79 -7.41 -13.20
C PRO A 105 -14.13 -8.64 -12.34
N ALA A 106 -13.29 -8.94 -11.36
CA ALA A 106 -13.47 -10.07 -10.48
C ALA A 106 -14.45 -9.78 -9.31
N THR A 107 -14.97 -8.56 -9.20
CA THR A 107 -15.83 -8.10 -8.11
C THR A 107 -17.12 -7.40 -8.55
N LYS A 108 -17.58 -7.65 -9.79
CA LYS A 108 -18.83 -7.05 -10.32
C LYS A 108 -20.07 -7.25 -9.43
N ALA A 109 -20.12 -8.33 -8.64
CA ALA A 109 -21.20 -8.56 -7.69
C ALA A 109 -21.22 -7.58 -6.51
N LEU A 110 -20.06 -7.04 -6.13
CA LEU A 110 -19.89 -6.09 -5.02
C LEU A 110 -19.89 -4.65 -5.53
N PHE A 111 -19.30 -4.40 -6.70
CA PHE A 111 -19.24 -3.08 -7.34
C PHE A 111 -20.03 -3.13 -8.65
N THR A 112 -21.35 -2.94 -8.55
CA THR A 112 -22.22 -2.90 -9.73
C THR A 112 -21.80 -1.71 -10.60
N ASN A 113 -21.72 -1.92 -11.92
CA ASN A 113 -21.28 -0.93 -12.91
C ASN A 113 -19.84 -0.40 -12.76
N ALA A 114 -18.98 -1.04 -11.96
CA ALA A 114 -17.57 -0.67 -11.91
C ALA A 114 -16.85 -0.87 -13.26
N PRO A 115 -15.72 -0.19 -13.49
CA PRO A 115 -14.90 -0.37 -14.68
C PRO A 115 -14.56 -1.85 -14.95
N ASP A 116 -14.52 -2.26 -16.21
CA ASP A 116 -14.14 -3.63 -16.58
C ASP A 116 -12.61 -3.81 -16.71
N SER A 117 -11.86 -3.19 -15.79
CA SER A 117 -10.40 -3.22 -15.78
C SER A 117 -9.83 -3.34 -14.37
N VAL A 118 -8.64 -3.93 -14.28
CA VAL A 118 -7.84 -3.90 -13.05
C VAL A 118 -7.26 -2.50 -12.90
N TYR A 119 -7.49 -1.88 -11.76
CA TYR A 119 -7.03 -0.54 -11.44
C TYR A 119 -5.91 -0.58 -10.40
N HIS A 120 -4.82 0.13 -10.66
CA HIS A 120 -3.71 0.25 -9.73
C HIS A 120 -3.68 1.68 -9.16
N TYR A 121 -4.04 1.82 -7.88
CA TYR A 121 -3.86 3.05 -7.13
C TYR A 121 -2.42 3.08 -6.62
N PHE A 122 -1.63 3.99 -7.17
CA PHE A 122 -0.22 4.14 -6.84
C PHE A 122 0.00 5.43 -6.07
N GLN A 123 0.72 5.35 -4.95
CA GLN A 123 1.22 6.54 -4.28
C GLN A 123 2.51 7.01 -4.93
N PRO A 124 2.49 8.17 -5.63
CA PRO A 124 3.71 8.74 -6.17
C PRO A 124 4.65 9.11 -5.03
N VAL A 125 5.91 8.73 -5.18
CA VAL A 125 6.97 9.06 -4.23
C VAL A 125 7.92 10.06 -4.90
N ASP A 126 8.01 11.25 -4.32
CA ASP A 126 8.98 12.26 -4.71
C ASP A 126 10.02 12.41 -3.59
N LEU A 127 11.29 12.14 -3.90
CA LEU A 127 12.36 12.22 -2.90
C LEU A 127 12.65 13.66 -2.44
N LYS A 128 12.14 14.68 -3.16
CA LYS A 128 12.21 16.08 -2.75
C LYS A 128 11.05 16.50 -1.86
N ASN A 129 9.91 15.82 -1.99
CA ASN A 129 8.66 16.09 -1.26
C ASN A 129 8.15 14.75 -0.74
N VAL A 130 8.80 14.28 0.32
CA VAL A 130 8.55 12.94 0.89
C VAL A 130 7.06 12.78 1.21
N PRO A 131 6.45 11.61 0.92
CA PRO A 131 5.04 11.40 1.21
C PRO A 131 4.71 11.52 2.71
N ALA A 132 3.59 12.18 3.03
CA ALA A 132 3.17 12.42 4.43
C ALA A 132 3.03 11.15 5.29
N VAL A 133 2.82 9.99 4.65
CA VAL A 133 2.78 8.70 5.35
C VAL A 133 4.14 8.34 5.97
N ALA A 134 5.25 8.76 5.35
CA ALA A 134 6.59 8.53 5.89
C ALA A 134 6.84 9.34 7.16
N ASP A 135 6.32 10.56 7.24
CA ASP A 135 6.44 11.42 8.42
C ASP A 135 5.48 11.03 9.55
N SER A 136 4.52 10.14 9.28
CA SER A 136 3.48 9.75 10.25
C SER A 136 3.63 8.32 10.73
N ILE A 137 4.08 7.43 9.86
CA ILE A 137 4.24 6.00 10.12
C ILE A 137 5.73 5.67 10.10
N TYR A 138 6.40 6.03 11.19
CA TYR A 138 7.81 5.78 11.42
C TYR A 138 8.08 5.40 12.87
N ALA A 139 9.22 4.77 13.13
CA ALA A 139 9.79 4.63 14.46
C ALA A 139 11.29 4.39 14.40
N HIS A 140 12.00 4.74 15.48
CA HIS A 140 13.40 4.39 15.65
C HIS A 140 13.62 2.88 15.51
N LEU A 141 14.78 2.52 14.97
CA LEU A 141 15.18 1.11 14.89
C LEU A 141 15.16 0.46 16.27
N ASN A 142 14.69 -0.79 16.35
CA ASN A 142 14.44 -1.54 17.59
C ASN A 142 13.29 -1.00 18.45
N LYS A 143 12.46 -0.09 17.92
CA LYS A 143 11.18 0.32 18.52
C LYS A 143 10.02 -0.07 17.60
N SER A 144 8.83 -0.13 18.19
CA SER A 144 7.57 -0.30 17.47
C SER A 144 6.79 1.00 17.50
N LEU A 145 6.10 1.32 16.40
CA LEU A 145 5.09 2.36 16.39
C LEU A 145 3.79 1.82 17.01
N SER A 146 3.21 2.58 17.94
CA SER A 146 1.88 2.31 18.51
C SER A 146 1.05 3.59 18.46
N CYS A 147 -0.05 3.56 17.71
CA CYS A 147 -0.96 4.69 17.56
C CYS A 147 -2.41 4.20 17.60
N THR A 148 -3.21 4.74 18.51
CA THR A 148 -4.65 4.42 18.64
C THR A 148 -5.53 5.44 17.92
N ALA A 149 -4.98 6.60 17.56
CA ALA A 149 -5.69 7.63 16.83
C ALA A 149 -5.75 7.27 15.34
N ALA A 150 -6.90 7.49 14.71
CA ALA A 150 -7.06 7.28 13.28
C ALA A 150 -6.08 8.17 12.50
N GLN A 151 -5.33 7.55 11.59
CA GLN A 151 -4.44 8.24 10.66
C GLN A 151 -5.04 8.13 9.25
N LYS A 152 -5.06 9.24 8.51
CA LYS A 152 -5.61 9.28 7.15
C LYS A 152 -4.58 9.83 6.19
N PHE A 153 -4.33 9.10 5.11
CA PHE A 153 -3.39 9.47 4.06
C PHE A 153 -4.05 9.36 2.70
N ILE A 154 -3.68 10.24 1.79
CA ILE A 154 -4.12 10.16 0.40
C ILE A 154 -3.10 9.32 -0.37
N ILE A 155 -3.54 8.16 -0.86
CA ILE A 155 -2.71 7.27 -1.69
C ILE A 155 -2.63 7.82 -3.11
N ASN A 156 -3.74 8.27 -3.68
CA ASN A 156 -3.75 8.89 -5.00
C ASN A 156 -4.69 10.09 -4.99
N SER A 157 -4.12 11.30 -5.11
CA SER A 157 -4.87 12.55 -5.19
C SER A 157 -5.16 12.98 -6.62
N ASP A 158 -4.58 12.31 -7.61
CA ASP A 158 -4.69 12.67 -9.01
C ASP A 158 -5.71 11.76 -9.70
N PRO A 159 -6.92 12.27 -10.03
CA PRO A 159 -7.95 11.49 -10.72
C PRO A 159 -7.52 11.05 -12.13
N LYS A 160 -6.40 11.56 -12.65
CA LYS A 160 -5.83 11.23 -13.96
C LYS A 160 -4.58 10.34 -13.88
N LYS A 161 -4.06 9.99 -12.69
CA LYS A 161 -2.83 9.17 -12.52
C LYS A 161 -2.99 7.88 -11.70
N GLY A 162 -4.20 7.32 -11.62
CA GLY A 162 -4.35 5.85 -11.72
C GLY A 162 -4.84 5.51 -13.14
N PRO A 163 -4.98 4.23 -13.57
CA PRO A 163 -4.88 3.76 -14.98
C PRO A 163 -5.82 4.32 -16.06
N LEU A 164 -6.39 5.50 -15.86
CA LEU A 164 -6.80 6.44 -16.90
C LEU A 164 -5.73 7.52 -17.20
N ALA A 165 -4.48 7.34 -16.77
CA ALA A 165 -3.35 8.02 -17.43
C ALA A 165 -3.22 7.42 -18.83
N SER A 166 -3.92 8.02 -19.79
CA SER A 166 -3.80 7.75 -21.23
C SER A 166 -2.37 7.86 -21.71
#